data_AF-A0A2T5LTQ9-F1
#
_entry.id   AF-A0A2T5LTQ9-F1
#
_cell.length_a   1.000
_cell.length_b   1.000
_cell.length_c   1.000
_cell.angle_alpha   90.00
_cell.angle_beta   90.00
_cell.angle_gamma   90.00
#
_symmetry.space_group_name_H-M   'P 1'
#
loop_
_entity.id
_entity.type
_entity.pdbx_description
1 polymer ?
#
loop_
_entity_poly.entity_id
_entity_poly.type
_entity_poly.pdbx_seq_one_letter_code
_entity_poly.pdbx_strand_id
1 'polypeptide(L)'
;MGKFGEPIYSTIRRMVVVKVFSDCSWCFPISTYGGQGVAKSGVNPSKHAMVYMTHTRPTRSVHEPEMTKEPLEVSPARYDERLDEMSRLNFGKIYTVEHNVKVLPIGEIASRSMSKFLNYARPELAI
;
A
#
# COMPACT_ATOMS: atom_id res chain seq x y z
N MET A 1 16.76 15.32 15.26
CA MET A 1 17.93 14.45 15.50
C MET A 1 17.57 13.47 16.60
N GLY A 2 17.78 12.17 16.38
CA GLY A 2 17.56 11.15 17.41
C GLY A 2 18.75 11.13 18.37
N LYS A 3 18.57 10.57 19.57
CA LYS A 3 19.56 10.54 20.65
C LYS A 3 20.90 9.85 20.31
N PHE A 4 21.06 9.28 19.10
CA PHE A 4 22.24 8.54 18.65
C PHE A 4 22.78 8.96 17.27
N GLY A 5 22.43 10.15 16.76
CA GLY A 5 22.98 10.64 15.47
C GLY A 5 22.51 9.85 14.24
N GLU A 6 21.65 8.86 14.41
CA GLU A 6 20.99 8.18 13.30
C GLU A 6 19.96 9.12 12.64
N PRO A 7 19.92 9.19 11.29
CA PRO A 7 18.85 9.90 10.62
C PRO A 7 17.51 9.30 11.05
N ILE A 8 16.69 10.10 11.74
CA ILE A 8 15.30 9.74 12.01
C ILE A 8 14.62 9.70 10.65
N TYR A 9 14.51 8.52 10.06
CA TYR A 9 13.69 8.28 8.88
C TYR A 9 12.22 8.32 9.29
N SER A 10 11.69 9.53 9.50
CA SER A 10 10.26 9.80 9.46
C SER A 10 9.82 9.76 8.00
N THR A 11 9.82 8.57 7.40
CA THR A 11 9.29 8.38 6.05
C THR A 11 7.78 8.36 6.12
N ILE A 12 7.14 9.18 5.29
CA ILE A 12 5.69 9.16 5.11
C ILE A 12 5.30 7.73 4.67
N ARG A 13 4.51 7.05 5.50
CA ARG A 13 4.02 5.69 5.22
C ARG A 13 2.65 5.79 4.56
N ARG A 14 2.57 5.37 3.30
CA ARG A 14 1.30 5.23 2.58
C ARG A 14 0.69 3.89 2.95
N MET A 15 -0.60 3.86 3.28
CA MET A 15 -1.26 2.63 3.73
C MET A 15 -2.72 2.62 3.28
N VAL A 16 -3.28 1.41 3.13
CA VAL A 16 -4.70 1.20 2.85
C VAL A 16 -5.35 0.70 4.14
N VAL A 17 -6.33 1.45 4.64
CA VAL A 17 -7.15 1.05 5.78
C VAL A 17 -8.01 -0.15 5.37
N VAL A 18 -7.97 -1.21 6.18
CA VAL A 18 -8.77 -2.42 5.95
C VAL A 18 -9.84 -2.64 7.02
N LYS A 19 -9.60 -2.17 8.24
CA LYS A 19 -10.58 -2.26 9.34
C LYS A 19 -10.38 -1.10 10.30
N VAL A 20 -11.49 -0.48 10.70
CA VAL A 20 -11.51 0.65 11.65
C VAL A 20 -12.05 0.14 12.98
N PHE A 21 -11.40 0.53 14.08
CA PHE A 21 -11.82 0.29 15.47
C PHE A 21 -12.12 1.65 16.15
N SER A 22 -12.30 1.68 17.48
CA SER A 22 -12.53 2.95 18.21
C SER A 22 -11.32 3.89 18.12
N ASP A 23 -10.13 3.38 18.47
CA ASP A 23 -8.93 4.20 18.70
C ASP A 23 -7.82 3.95 17.68
N CYS A 24 -7.99 2.92 16.84
CA CYS A 24 -7.01 2.56 15.83
C CYS A 24 -7.66 1.95 14.59
N SER A 25 -6.86 1.82 13.54
CA SER A 25 -7.20 1.13 12.31
C SER A 25 -6.14 0.09 11.98
N TRP A 26 -6.56 -1.02 11.38
CA TRP A 26 -5.66 -1.94 10.70
C TRP A 26 -5.43 -1.49 9.27
N CYS A 27 -4.17 -1.50 8.85
CA CYS A 27 -3.76 -0.99 7.56
C CYS A 27 -2.72 -1.91 6.90
N PHE A 28 -2.84 -2.09 5.58
CA PHE A 28 -1.80 -2.70 4.75
C PHE A 28 -0.86 -1.61 4.21
N PRO A 29 0.46 -1.76 4.27
CA PRO A 29 1.39 -0.74 3.80
C PRO A 29 1.50 -0.75 2.26
N ILE A 30 1.70 0.43 1.69
CA ILE A 30 2.14 0.63 0.32
C ILE A 30 3.63 1.00 0.36
N SER A 31 4.44 0.31 -0.45
CA SER A 31 5.88 0.56 -0.56
C SER A 31 6.31 0.56 -2.02
N THR A 32 7.25 1.44 -2.36
CA THR A 32 7.97 1.40 -3.65
C THR A 32 9.25 0.59 -3.56
N TYR A 33 9.64 0.20 -2.34
CA TYR A 33 10.88 -0.54 -2.08
C TYR A 33 12.13 0.16 -2.62
N GLY A 34 12.15 1.50 -2.57
CA GLY A 34 13.23 2.30 -3.14
C GLY A 34 13.19 2.34 -4.66
N GLY A 35 11.98 2.40 -5.24
CA GLY A 35 11.75 2.42 -6.69
C GLY A 35 11.93 1.07 -7.39
N GLN A 36 12.03 -0.03 -6.64
CA GLN A 36 12.26 -1.37 -7.18
C GLN A 36 10.99 -2.24 -7.19
N GLY A 37 9.91 -1.82 -6.54
CA GLY A 37 8.70 -2.63 -6.42
C GLY A 37 9.01 -4.02 -5.85
N VAL A 38 8.44 -5.07 -6.44
CA VAL A 38 8.71 -6.46 -6.03
C VAL A 38 10.01 -7.05 -6.59
N ALA A 39 10.79 -6.28 -7.36
CA ALA A 39 12.13 -6.71 -7.81
C ALA A 39 13.18 -6.61 -6.69
N LYS A 40 12.89 -5.87 -5.60
CA LYS A 40 13.79 -5.77 -4.46
C LYS A 40 13.99 -7.13 -3.80
N SER A 41 15.27 -7.48 -3.56
CA SER A 41 15.64 -8.70 -2.84
C SER A 41 14.93 -8.80 -1.47
N GLY A 42 14.36 -9.97 -1.19
CA GLY A 42 13.61 -10.26 0.04
C GLY A 42 12.13 -9.86 0.01
N VAL A 43 11.62 -9.24 -1.07
CA VAL A 43 10.19 -8.96 -1.23
C VAL A 43 9.50 -10.18 -1.85
N ASN A 44 8.41 -10.65 -1.23
CA ASN A 44 7.63 -11.78 -1.73
C ASN A 44 6.52 -11.32 -2.71
N PRO A 45 6.62 -11.58 -4.03
CA PRO A 45 5.64 -11.10 -5.01
C PRO A 45 4.22 -11.65 -4.78
N SER A 46 4.09 -12.88 -4.26
CA SER A 46 2.78 -13.50 -3.97
C SER A 46 1.97 -12.76 -2.91
N LYS A 47 2.62 -11.96 -2.06
CA LYS A 47 1.98 -11.16 -1.01
C LYS A 47 1.66 -9.72 -1.46
N HIS A 48 1.96 -9.37 -2.72
CA HIS A 48 1.81 -8.01 -3.22
C HIS A 48 0.81 -7.90 -4.34
N ALA A 49 0.17 -6.73 -4.44
CA ALA A 49 -0.54 -6.28 -5.62
C ALA A 49 -0.01 -4.90 -6.03
N MET A 50 -0.09 -4.59 -7.32
CA MET A 50 0.13 -3.23 -7.80
C MET A 50 -1.02 -2.34 -7.38
N VAL A 51 -0.73 -1.09 -7.00
CA VAL A 51 -1.75 -0.05 -6.81
C VAL A 51 -1.49 1.09 -7.78
N TYR A 52 -2.53 1.58 -8.44
CA TYR A 52 -2.42 2.63 -9.44
C TYR A 52 -3.62 3.60 -9.34
N MET A 53 -3.44 4.84 -9.77
CA MET A 53 -4.50 5.84 -9.74
C MET A 53 -5.50 5.64 -10.88
N THR A 54 -6.74 6.05 -10.67
CA THR A 54 -7.73 6.18 -11.74
C THR A 54 -7.19 7.00 -12.90
N HIS A 55 -7.53 6.59 -14.13
CA HIS A 55 -7.02 7.15 -15.38
C HIS A 55 -5.52 6.93 -15.68
N THR A 56 -4.79 6.20 -14.84
CA THR A 56 -3.44 5.71 -15.19
C THR A 56 -3.47 4.22 -15.57
N ARG A 57 -2.38 3.73 -16.15
CA ARG A 57 -2.21 2.30 -16.44
C ARG A 57 -1.30 1.67 -15.38
N PRO A 58 -1.65 0.48 -14.87
CA PRO A 58 -0.74 -0.26 -13.99
C PRO A 58 0.48 -0.72 -14.79
N THR A 59 1.67 -0.23 -14.42
CA THR A 59 2.94 -0.56 -15.09
C THR A 59 3.78 -1.47 -14.21
N ARG A 60 4.05 -2.69 -14.69
CA ARG A 60 5.02 -3.61 -14.07
C ARG A 60 6.40 -3.30 -14.64
N SER A 61 7.42 -3.20 -13.78
CA SER A 61 8.80 -3.11 -14.24
C SER A 61 9.21 -4.39 -14.97
N VAL A 62 10.10 -4.30 -15.96
CA VAL A 62 10.67 -5.48 -16.65
C VAL A 62 11.43 -6.40 -15.67
N HIS A 63 11.95 -5.84 -14.58
CA HIS A 63 12.68 -6.57 -13.54
C HIS A 63 11.78 -7.15 -12.45
N GLU A 64 10.49 -6.79 -12.43
CA GLU A 64 9.57 -7.33 -11.44
C GLU A 64 9.08 -8.72 -11.89
N PRO A 65 9.17 -9.73 -11.00
CA PRO A 65 8.51 -11.00 -11.23
C PRO A 65 6.99 -10.83 -11.32
N GLU A 66 6.32 -11.85 -11.85
CA GLU A 66 4.86 -11.88 -11.90
C GLU A 66 4.27 -11.95 -10.47
N MET A 67 3.25 -11.13 -10.23
CA MET A 67 2.48 -11.13 -8.99
C MET A 67 1.21 -11.96 -9.19
N THR A 68 0.81 -12.71 -8.17
CA THR A 68 -0.41 -13.54 -8.23
C THR A 68 -1.69 -12.73 -8.05
N LYS A 69 -1.57 -11.47 -7.62
CA LYS A 69 -2.70 -10.55 -7.40
C LYS A 69 -2.77 -9.55 -8.52
N GLU A 70 -3.98 -9.32 -9.02
CA GLU A 70 -4.23 -8.33 -10.06
C GLU A 70 -4.08 -6.90 -9.52
N PRO A 71 -3.76 -5.92 -10.38
CA PRO A 71 -3.67 -4.52 -9.98
C PRO A 71 -4.97 -3.98 -9.38
N LEU A 72 -4.83 -3.17 -8.34
CA LEU A 72 -5.93 -2.49 -7.66
C LEU A 72 -5.89 -1.00 -7.99
N GLU A 73 -7.02 -0.49 -8.46
CA GLU A 73 -7.19 0.93 -8.74
C GLU A 73 -7.54 1.70 -7.46
N VAL A 74 -7.01 2.91 -7.37
CA VAL A 74 -7.31 3.91 -6.35
C VAL A 74 -7.94 5.15 -7.00
N SER A 75 -9.15 5.49 -6.56
CA SER A 75 -9.77 6.78 -6.85
C SER A 75 -9.10 7.86 -6.00
N PRO A 76 -8.53 8.93 -6.58
CA PRO A 76 -7.80 9.92 -5.81
C PRO A 76 -8.73 10.79 -4.95
N ALA A 77 -8.30 11.15 -3.74
CA ALA A 77 -9.06 12.03 -2.85
C ALA A 77 -9.10 13.48 -3.35
N ARG A 78 -8.07 13.89 -4.09
CA ARG A 78 -7.96 15.20 -4.77
C ARG A 78 -7.31 15.00 -6.13
N TYR A 79 -7.61 15.88 -7.09
CA TYR A 79 -7.14 15.74 -8.48
C TYR A 79 -5.60 15.66 -8.63
N ASP A 80 -4.86 16.26 -7.69
CA ASP A 80 -3.39 16.31 -7.68
C ASP A 80 -2.73 15.14 -6.93
N GLU A 81 -3.49 14.28 -6.27
CA GLU A 81 -2.95 13.11 -5.58
C GLU A 81 -2.40 12.09 -6.58
N ARG A 82 -1.22 11.54 -6.26
CA ARG A 82 -0.50 10.59 -7.11
C ARG A 82 0.12 9.46 -6.31
N LEU A 83 0.11 8.28 -6.92
CA LEU A 83 0.91 7.14 -6.49
C LEU A 83 2.09 6.98 -7.45
N ASP A 84 3.23 6.60 -6.89
CA ASP A 84 4.40 6.21 -7.67
C ASP A 84 4.09 4.92 -8.46
N GLU A 85 4.60 4.79 -9.68
CA GLU A 85 4.34 3.62 -10.53
C GLU A 85 4.84 2.30 -9.90
N MET A 86 5.84 2.37 -9.02
CA MET A 86 6.37 1.24 -8.26
C MET A 86 5.62 1.00 -6.96
N SER A 87 4.50 1.68 -6.70
CA SER A 87 3.69 1.46 -5.50
C SER A 87 3.11 0.05 -5.48
N ARG A 88 3.50 -0.74 -4.48
CA ARG A 88 2.99 -2.10 -4.23
C ARG A 88 2.33 -2.16 -2.87
N LEU A 89 1.07 -2.63 -2.85
CA LEU A 89 0.33 -2.92 -1.63
C LEU A 89 0.75 -4.29 -1.11
N ASN A 90 1.19 -4.35 0.14
CA ASN A 90 1.65 -5.58 0.77
C ASN A 90 0.58 -6.15 1.70
N PHE A 91 -0.02 -7.28 1.31
CA PHE A 91 -0.99 -8.01 2.11
C PHE A 91 -0.36 -8.86 3.20
N GLY A 92 0.94 -9.18 3.09
CA GLY A 92 1.66 -10.02 4.07
C GLY A 92 2.04 -9.30 5.36
N LYS A 93 1.62 -8.04 5.56
CA LYS A 93 1.89 -7.28 6.78
C LYS A 93 0.74 -6.34 7.13
N ILE A 94 0.16 -6.52 8.31
CA ILE A 94 -0.83 -5.61 8.89
C ILE A 94 -0.14 -4.71 9.91
N TYR A 95 -0.49 -3.43 9.90
CA TYR A 95 -0.12 -2.47 10.93
C TYR A 95 -1.35 -1.97 11.67
N THR A 96 -1.22 -1.80 12.98
CA THR A 96 -2.16 -1.02 13.78
C THR A 96 -1.71 0.44 13.77
N VAL A 97 -2.59 1.34 13.34
CA VAL A 97 -2.34 2.79 13.26
C VAL A 97 -3.32 3.48 14.20
N GLU A 98 -2.81 4.19 15.20
CA GLU A 98 -3.63 4.99 16.13
C GLU A 98 -4.29 6.17 15.41
N HIS A 99 -5.51 6.54 15.82
CA HIS A 99 -6.26 7.65 15.21
C HIS A 99 -5.75 9.04 15.62
N ASN A 100 -4.84 9.13 16.59
CA ASN A 100 -4.22 10.37 17.04
C ASN A 100 -3.06 10.85 16.13
N VAL A 101 -2.66 10.06 15.13
CA VAL A 101 -1.57 10.42 14.21
C VAL A 101 -2.09 11.32 13.09
N LYS A 102 -1.26 12.26 12.64
CA LYS A 102 -1.59 13.10 11.48
C LYS A 102 -1.55 12.27 10.20
N VAL A 103 -2.62 12.31 9.42
CA VAL A 103 -2.75 11.61 8.13
C VAL A 103 -3.10 12.58 7.01
N LEU A 104 -2.74 12.20 5.79
CA LEU A 104 -3.14 12.88 4.55
C LEU A 104 -3.92 11.87 3.69
N PRO A 105 -5.19 12.13 3.34
CA PRO A 105 -5.95 11.24 2.47
C PRO A 105 -5.40 11.28 1.04
N ILE A 106 -5.00 10.11 0.52
CA ILE A 106 -4.53 9.95 -0.86
C ILE A 106 -5.70 9.60 -1.79
N GLY A 107 -6.63 8.76 -1.31
CA GLY A 107 -7.72 8.22 -2.11
C GLY A 107 -8.33 6.97 -1.48
N GLU A 108 -9.16 6.30 -2.26
CA GLU A 108 -9.90 5.10 -1.86
C GLU A 108 -9.75 4.01 -2.91
N ILE A 109 -9.75 2.73 -2.50
CA ILE A 109 -9.81 1.62 -3.45
C ILE A 109 -11.09 1.78 -4.29
N ALA A 110 -10.93 1.88 -5.60
CA ALA A 110 -12.06 2.12 -6.48
C ALA A 110 -13.04 0.94 -6.45
N SER A 111 -14.33 1.23 -6.65
CA SER A 111 -15.40 0.21 -6.53
C SER A 111 -15.14 -1.03 -7.40
N ARG A 112 -14.54 -0.87 -8.58
CA ARG A 112 -14.20 -1.99 -9.48
C ARG A 112 -13.08 -2.90 -8.97
N SER A 113 -12.24 -2.39 -8.08
CA SER A 113 -11.14 -3.12 -7.45
C SER A 113 -11.49 -3.61 -6.03
N MET A 114 -12.59 -3.13 -5.44
CA MET A 114 -12.97 -3.44 -4.06
C MET A 114 -13.17 -4.94 -3.83
N SER A 115 -13.87 -5.65 -4.73
CA SER A 115 -14.05 -7.11 -4.59
C SER A 115 -12.72 -7.86 -4.59
N LYS A 116 -11.76 -7.47 -5.44
CA LYS A 116 -10.42 -8.07 -5.47
C LYS A 116 -9.65 -7.76 -4.20
N PHE A 117 -9.68 -6.50 -3.76
CA PHE A 117 -9.04 -6.07 -2.52
C PHE A 117 -9.54 -6.87 -1.32
N LEU A 118 -10.86 -7.02 -1.16
CA LEU A 118 -11.45 -7.81 -0.07
C LEU A 118 -11.06 -9.29 -0.16
N ASN A 119 -11.04 -9.87 -1.36
CA ASN A 119 -10.57 -11.26 -1.56
C ASN A 119 -9.10 -11.45 -1.16
N TYR A 120 -8.25 -10.45 -1.41
CA TYR A 120 -6.83 -10.50 -1.03
C TYR A 120 -6.62 -10.22 0.46
N ALA A 121 -7.45 -9.37 1.06
CA ALA A 121 -7.38 -9.00 2.47
C ALA A 121 -7.92 -10.10 3.40
N ARG A 122 -9.03 -10.75 3.02
CA ARG A 122 -9.77 -11.69 3.89
C ARG A 122 -8.89 -12.81 4.48
N PRO A 123 -8.01 -13.50 3.73
CA PRO A 123 -7.16 -14.55 4.30
C PRO A 123 -6.17 -14.04 5.35
N GLU A 124 -5.79 -12.76 5.29
CA GLU A 124 -4.81 -12.16 6.20
C GLU A 124 -5.50 -11.55 7.44
N LEU A 125 -6.82 -11.39 7.42
CA LEU A 125 -7.64 -10.89 8.54
C LEU A 125 -8.30 -11.98 9.38
N ALA A 126 -8.34 -13.21 8.86
CA ALA A 126 -8.84 -14.36 9.59
C ALA A 126 -7.79 -14.76 10.63
N ILE A 127 -8.05 -14.40 11.88
CA ILE A 127 -7.39 -14.97 13.07
C ILE A 127 -8.14 -16.25 13.43
#